data_AF-A0A9D4FFA6-F1
#
_entry.id   AF-A0A9D4FFA6-F1
#
_cell.length_a   1.000
_cell.length_b   1.000
_cell.length_c   1.000
_cell.angle_alpha   90.00
_cell.angle_beta   90.00
_cell.angle_gamma   90.00
#
_symmetry.space_group_name_H-M   'P 1'
#
loop_
_entity.id
_entity.type
_entity.pdbx_description
1 polymer ?
#
loop_
_entity_poly.entity_id
_entity_poly.type
_entity_poly.pdbx_seq_one_letter_code
_entity_poly.pdbx_strand_id
1 'polypeptide(L)' 'MNDQMAQEGSHFQFDCPITPGNPSNTSVIWKREKSSAQWSSKTLTILTVNISDADVYTCTASNMLLPTIG' A
#
# COMPACT_ATOMS: atom_id res chain seq x y z
N MET A 1 -11.45 -4.34 -7.64
CA MET A 1 -10.65 -4.93 -6.55
C MET A 1 -9.97 -6.14 -7.17
N ASN A 2 -8.65 -6.23 -7.05
CA ASN A 2 -7.90 -7.37 -7.59
C ASN A 2 -7.70 -8.36 -6.46
N ASP A 3 -8.26 -9.56 -6.61
CA ASP A 3 -8.07 -10.62 -5.64
C ASP A 3 -6.70 -11.26 -5.89
N GLN A 4 -5.86 -11.30 -4.86
CA GLN A 4 -4.58 -11.99 -4.90
C GLN A 4 -4.57 -13.11 -3.88
N MET A 5 -4.21 -14.31 -4.33
CA MET A 5 -4.10 -15.49 -3.49
C MET A 5 -2.64 -15.67 -3.07
N ALA A 6 -2.44 -16.00 -1.81
CA ALA A 6 -1.13 -16.31 -1.24
C ALA A 6 -1.18 -17.67 -0.55
N GLN A 7 -0.08 -18.41 -0.65
CA GLN A 7 0.07 -19.68 0.06
C GLN A 7 0.64 -19.44 1.45
N GLU A 8 0.13 -20.15 2.46
CA GLU A 8 0.70 -20.09 3.81
C GLU A 8 2.19 -20.47 3.80
N GLY A 9 3.00 -19.73 4.56
CA GLY A 9 4.45 -19.88 4.60
C GLY A 9 5.20 -19.25 3.42
N SER A 10 4.50 -18.79 2.37
CA SER A 10 5.15 -18.13 1.24
C SER A 10 5.49 -16.67 1.53
N HIS A 11 6.34 -16.11 0.67
CA HIS A 11 6.64 -14.69 0.62
C HIS A 11 5.68 -14.00 -0.36
N PHE A 12 4.99 -12.96 0.10
CA PHE A 12 4.01 -12.23 -0.70
C PHE A 12 4.30 -10.74 -0.75
N GLN A 13 4.15 -10.13 -1.93
CA GLN A 13 4.45 -8.72 -2.15
C GLN A 13 3.32 -8.03 -2.92
N PHE A 14 2.91 -6.87 -2.43
CA PHE A 14 1.97 -5.97 -3.08
C PHE A 14 2.70 -4.70 -3.50
N ASP A 15 2.56 -4.31 -4.76
CA ASP A 15 2.95 -2.98 -5.23
C ASP A 15 1.74 -2.07 -5.32
N CYS A 16 1.86 -0.85 -4.81
CA CYS A 16 0.78 0.11 -4.94
C CYS A 16 0.72 0.62 -6.39
N PRO A 17 -0.39 0.37 -7.12
CA PRO A 17 -0.47 0.64 -8.56
C PRO A 17 -0.80 2.12 -8.83
N ILE A 18 0.07 3.02 -8.36
CA ILE A 18 -0.08 4.47 -8.52
C ILE A 18 0.90 5.04 -9.54
N THR A 19 0.41 6.02 -10.28
CA THR A 19 1.26 6.93 -11.06
C THR A 19 1.59 8.13 -10.17
N PRO A 20 2.85 8.60 -10.10
CA PRO A 20 3.18 9.81 -9.35
C PRO A 20 2.29 10.98 -9.79
N GLY A 21 1.73 11.69 -8.81
CA GLY A 21 0.91 12.87 -9.06
C GLY A 21 1.74 14.07 -9.56
N ASN A 22 1.05 15.19 -9.81
CA ASN A 22 1.68 16.48 -10.05
C ASN A 22 1.24 17.46 -8.93
N PRO A 23 2.14 17.94 -8.06
CA PRO A 23 3.58 17.71 -8.03
C PRO A 23 3.98 16.26 -7.67
N SER A 24 5.20 15.87 -8.06
CA SER A 24 5.72 14.49 -8.03
C SER A 24 5.97 13.92 -6.63
N ASN A 25 5.84 14.73 -5.59
CA ASN A 25 5.97 14.33 -4.18
C ASN A 25 4.72 13.56 -3.71
N THR A 26 4.50 12.37 -4.25
CA THR A 26 3.43 11.47 -3.83
C THR A 26 3.89 10.58 -2.68
N SER A 27 3.26 10.69 -1.52
CA SER A 27 3.43 9.76 -0.41
C SER A 27 2.45 8.59 -0.55
N VAL A 28 2.84 7.41 -0.06
CA VAL A 28 2.04 6.18 -0.10
C VAL A 28 1.88 5.64 1.32
N ILE A 29 0.67 5.21 1.67
CA ILE A 29 0.35 4.55 2.93
C ILE A 29 -0.50 3.32 2.65
N TRP A 30 0.00 2.16 3.06
CA TRP A 30 -0.77 0.94 3.14
C TRP A 30 -1.49 0.83 4.48
N LYS A 31 -2.73 0.35 4.43
CA LYS A 31 -3.53 0.00 5.59
C LYS A 31 -4.12 -1.38 5.40
N ARG A 32 -4.22 -2.11 6.50
CA ARG A 32 -4.91 -3.39 6.56
C ARG A 32 -6.21 -3.18 7.33
N GLU A 33 -7.35 -3.58 6.79
CA GLU A 33 -8.66 -3.17 7.31
C GLU A 33 -8.91 -3.59 8.76
N LYS A 34 -8.53 -4.82 9.15
CA LYS A 34 -8.74 -5.33 10.52
C LYS A 34 -7.60 -4.97 11.47
N SER A 35 -6.67 -4.10 11.07
CA SER A 35 -5.51 -3.72 11.87
C SER A 35 -5.28 -2.22 11.87
N SER A 36 -4.76 -1.68 12.97
CA SER A 36 -4.26 -0.30 13.01
C SER A 36 -2.87 -0.14 12.38
N ALA A 37 -2.27 -1.23 11.86
CA ALA A 37 -0.96 -1.21 11.24
C ALA A 37 -0.94 -0.38 9.94
N GLN A 38 0.14 0.38 9.76
CA GLN A 38 0.37 1.21 8.58
C GLN A 38 1.80 1.05 8.08
N TRP A 39 1.97 1.09 6.76
CA TRP A 39 3.28 1.02 6.12
C TRP A 39 3.42 2.12 5.08
N SER A 40 4.52 2.88 5.14
CA SER A 40 4.75 4.06 4.29
C SER A 40 5.56 3.78 3.02
N SER A 41 5.73 2.50 2.66
CA SER A 41 6.47 2.07 1.46
C SER A 41 5.51 1.91 0.28
N LYS A 42 5.99 2.14 -0.95
CA LYS A 42 5.23 1.84 -2.17
C LYS A 42 4.90 0.35 -2.26
N THR A 43 5.81 -0.48 -1.77
CA THR A 43 5.73 -1.93 -1.79
C THR A 43 5.52 -2.45 -0.38
N LEU A 44 4.46 -3.23 -0.18
CA LEU A 44 4.16 -3.94 1.06
C LEU A 44 4.62 -5.39 0.92
N THR A 45 5.41 -5.85 1.88
CA THR A 45 5.98 -7.20 1.88
C THR A 45 5.50 -7.97 3.11
N ILE A 46 4.98 -9.17 2.89
CA ILE A 46 4.67 -10.17 3.92
C ILE A 46 5.67 -11.31 3.74
N LEU A 47 6.63 -11.40 4.65
CA LEU A 47 7.75 -12.34 4.51
C LEU A 47 7.31 -13.80 4.64
N THR A 48 6.36 -14.05 5.55
CA THR A 48 5.81 -15.37 5.84
C THR A 48 4.31 -15.23 6.01
N VAL A 49 3.56 -15.59 4.98
CA VAL A 49 2.09 -15.49 4.98
C VAL A 49 1.49 -16.45 5.99
N ASN A 50 0.57 -15.95 6.82
CA ASN A 50 -0.25 -16.76 7.72
C ASN A 50 -1.73 -16.64 7.33
N ILE A 51 -2.58 -17.60 7.72
CA ILE A 51 -4.04 -17.52 7.49
C ILE A 51 -4.66 -16.25 8.10
N SER A 52 -4.09 -15.77 9.20
CA SER A 52 -4.53 -14.53 9.82
C SER A 52 -4.28 -13.32 8.93
N ASP A 53 -3.36 -13.35 7.96
CA ASP A 53 -3.12 -12.26 6.99
C ASP A 53 -4.18 -12.14 5.91
N ALA A 54 -5.13 -13.07 5.82
CA ALA A 54 -6.23 -12.98 4.86
C ALA A 54 -7.16 -11.79 5.19
N ASP A 55 -6.96 -10.69 4.46
CA ASP A 55 -7.63 -9.43 4.74
C ASP A 55 -7.65 -8.49 3.53
N VAL A 56 -8.36 -7.36 3.67
CA VAL A 56 -8.34 -6.28 2.69
C VAL A 56 -7.19 -5.33 2.99
N TYR A 57 -6.31 -5.16 2.00
CA TYR A 57 -5.19 -4.23 2.03
C TYR A 57 -5.48 -3.06 1.09
N THR A 58 -5.48 -1.84 1.64
CA THR A 58 -5.74 -0.61 0.90
C THR A 58 -4.48 0.23 0.84
N CYS A 59 -4.05 0.59 -0.37
CA CYS A 59 -3.05 1.63 -0.59
C CYS A 59 -3.74 2.98 -0.79
N THR A 60 -3.29 3.99 -0.05
CA THR A 60 -3.67 5.39 -0.27
C THR A 60 -2.44 6.18 -0.71
N ALA A 61 -2.57 6.94 -1.80
CA ALA A 61 -1.54 7.85 -2.27
C ALA A 61 -2.00 9.30 -2.12
N SER A 62 -1.10 10.17 -1.68
CA SER A 62 -1.38 11.59 -1.44
C SER A 62 -0.27 12.44 -2.01
N ASN A 63 -0.61 13.49 -2.75
CA ASN A 63 0.34 14.52 -3.17
C ASN A 63 -0.02 15.88 -2.52
N MET A 64 0.96 16.75 -2.33
CA MET A 64 0.73 18.08 -1.77
C MET A 64 0.78 19.12 -2.88
N LEU A 65 -0.34 19.80 -3.14
CA LEU A 65 -0.35 20.97 -4.02
C LEU A 65 0.42 22.10 -3.33
N LEU A 66 1.59 22.44 -3.85
CA LEU A 66 2.29 23.66 -3.44
C LEU A 66 1.55 24.85 -4.09
N PRO A 67 1.06 25.84 -3.33
CA PRO A 67 0.51 27.03 -3.93
C PRO A 67 1.62 27.76 -4.69
N THR A 68 1.47 27.88 -6.01
CA THR A 68 2.29 28.81 -6.81
C THR A 68 1.86 30.22 -6.43
N ILE A 69 2.71 30.93 -5.70
CA ILE A 69 2.52 32.36 -5.43
C ILE A 69 2.75 33.06 -6.78
N GLY A 70 1.68 33.58 -7.37
CA GLY A 70 1.70 34.37 -8.61
C GLY A 70 2.11 35.81 -8.35
#